data_AF-A0A0A1V8W3-F1
#
_entry.id   AF-A0A0A1V8W3-F1
#
_cell.length_a   1.000
_cell.length_b   1.000
_cell.length_c   1.000
_cell.angle_alpha   90.00
_cell.angle_beta   90.00
_cell.angle_gamma   90.00
#
_symmetry.space_group_name_H-M   'P 1'
#
loop_
_entity.id
_entity.type
_entity.pdbx_description
1 polymer ?
#
loop_
_entity_poly.entity_id
_entity_poly.type
_entity_poly.pdbx_seq_one_letter_code
_entity_poly.pdbx_strand_id
1 'polypeptide(L)'
;MTRARSHQNGQKQRHPSEAEGRHCALSSQRRRTSREKVSGESSEPCPTIFTVGHGTRTVAALVHVLQSAGVAKLVDIRSFPRSRANPQFNRDSLVCSAELRAANVDYVWLGDALGGRRGSVQPRVEQHTAIRVAAFRHFAGYMSTLAFLEGVRELRSLAEESRDRGNGRVAIMCSETVWWRCHRRMIADVLVVKGCKVEHLGIRGGGPVNHRLWDIARVGDDGHLVYVGCRVRTAPECDRRA
;
A
#
# COMPACT_ATOMS: atom_id res chain seq x y z
N MET A 1 27.99 44.03 27.30
CA MET A 1 28.59 45.17 28.01
C MET A 1 27.56 46.30 27.94
N THR A 2 26.80 46.64 29.00
CA THR A 2 27.23 47.25 30.29
C THR A 2 27.77 48.67 30.03
N ARG A 3 27.24 49.79 30.55
CA ARG A 3 26.13 50.10 31.49
C ARG A 3 25.77 51.59 31.32
N ALA A 4 24.56 51.99 31.71
CA ALA A 4 24.32 53.31 32.31
C ALA A 4 23.51 53.11 33.59
N ARG A 5 23.93 53.74 34.69
CA ARG A 5 23.26 53.71 36.01
C ARG A 5 22.79 55.13 36.35
N SER A 6 21.91 55.17 37.37
CA SER A 6 21.70 56.24 38.37
C SER A 6 20.37 57.00 38.21
N HIS A 7 19.63 57.35 39.27
CA HIS A 7 19.76 57.06 40.71
C HIS A 7 18.42 57.37 41.44
N GLN A 8 18.37 57.12 42.78
CA GLN A 8 17.34 57.53 43.78
C GLN A 8 16.01 56.73 43.72
N ASN A 9 15.50 56.04 44.77
CA ASN A 9 15.54 56.15 46.25
C ASN A 9 14.67 57.32 46.79
N GLY A 10 13.69 57.18 47.70
CA GLY A 10 13.10 56.00 48.38
C GLY A 10 12.11 56.42 49.49
N GLN A 11 11.34 55.46 50.03
CA GLN A 11 10.55 55.50 51.29
C GLN A 11 9.41 56.53 51.52
N LYS A 12 8.18 56.04 51.81
CA LYS A 12 7.54 56.19 53.15
C LYS A 12 6.34 55.25 53.37
N GLN A 13 6.00 55.01 54.64
CA GLN A 13 4.99 54.04 55.13
C GLN A 13 3.67 54.71 55.55
N ARG A 14 2.52 53.99 55.46
CA ARG A 14 1.60 53.66 56.58
C ARG A 14 0.27 53.00 56.14
N HIS A 15 -0.24 52.07 56.96
CA HIS A 15 -1.62 51.50 57.01
C HIS A 15 -2.47 52.28 58.05
N PRO A 16 -3.79 52.02 58.32
CA PRO A 16 -4.74 50.96 57.88
C PRO A 16 -5.98 51.55 57.14
N SER A 17 -7.22 51.01 57.06
CA SER A 17 -7.92 49.82 57.62
C SER A 17 -9.03 49.26 56.68
N GLU A 18 -9.76 48.24 57.17
CA GLU A 18 -11.17 47.82 56.94
C GLU A 18 -11.76 47.82 55.51
N ALA A 19 -12.01 46.64 54.91
CA ALA A 19 -13.18 45.74 55.08
C ALA A 19 -14.27 46.08 54.04
N GLU A 20 -15.01 45.16 53.40
CA GLU A 20 -15.31 43.73 53.59
C GLU A 20 -15.08 43.01 52.22
N GLY A 21 -14.90 41.69 52.04
CA GLY A 21 -15.43 40.53 52.72
C GLY A 21 -16.24 39.67 51.73
N ARG A 22 -15.68 38.54 51.26
CA ARG A 22 -16.41 37.30 50.92
C ARG A 22 -15.46 36.13 50.60
N HIS A 23 -15.83 34.96 51.08
CA HIS A 23 -15.00 33.75 51.12
C HIS A 23 -15.14 32.85 49.89
N CYS A 24 -14.02 32.17 49.57
CA CYS A 24 -13.91 30.73 49.30
C CYS A 24 -14.97 30.01 48.43
N ALA A 25 -14.51 29.44 47.30
CA ALA A 25 -14.56 27.98 47.10
C ALA A 25 -13.74 27.55 45.87
N LEU A 26 -12.62 26.85 46.10
CA LEU A 26 -12.02 25.99 45.08
C LEU A 26 -12.84 24.70 44.99
N SER A 27 -13.39 24.37 43.83
CA SER A 27 -13.83 22.99 43.57
C SER A 27 -13.53 22.54 42.13
N SER A 28 -12.61 21.59 42.06
CA SER A 28 -12.68 20.35 41.28
C SER A 28 -13.42 20.36 39.94
N GLN A 29 -12.61 20.35 38.87
CA GLN A 29 -12.72 19.45 37.72
C GLN A 29 -14.09 18.79 37.43
N ARG A 30 -14.64 19.11 36.25
CA ARG A 30 -15.18 18.10 35.33
C ARG A 30 -14.98 18.56 33.89
N ARG A 31 -13.80 18.30 33.33
CA ARG A 31 -13.60 18.38 31.87
C ARG A 31 -14.54 17.34 31.24
N ARG A 32 -15.61 17.82 30.61
CA ARG A 32 -16.44 16.99 29.73
C ARG A 32 -15.55 16.54 28.57
N THR A 33 -15.10 15.29 28.61
CA THR A 33 -14.52 14.65 27.45
C THR A 33 -15.65 14.45 26.44
N SER A 34 -15.71 15.35 25.46
CA SER A 34 -16.52 15.14 24.26
C SER A 34 -16.03 13.86 23.60
N ARG A 35 -16.84 12.81 23.72
CA ARG A 35 -16.62 11.52 23.07
C ARG A 35 -16.77 11.72 21.57
N GLU A 36 -15.66 12.09 20.91
CA GLU A 36 -15.60 12.14 19.46
C GLU A 36 -16.03 10.79 18.90
N LYS A 37 -17.14 10.81 18.16
CA LYS A 37 -17.53 9.69 17.33
C LYS A 37 -16.44 9.52 16.29
N VAL A 38 -15.73 8.39 16.32
CA VAL A 38 -14.99 7.91 15.16
C VAL A 38 -16.05 7.61 14.08
N SER A 39 -16.29 8.60 13.21
CA SER A 39 -17.13 8.45 12.03
C SER A 39 -16.47 7.47 11.06
N GLY A 40 -17.27 6.61 10.45
CA GLY A 40 -16.80 5.41 9.76
C GLY A 40 -15.83 5.67 8.61
N GLU A 41 -15.04 4.65 8.30
CA GLU A 41 -14.21 4.58 7.11
C GLU A 41 -15.09 4.85 5.88
N SER A 42 -14.71 5.86 5.09
CA SER A 42 -15.43 6.26 3.88
C SER A 42 -15.45 5.13 2.87
N SER A 43 -16.63 4.59 2.60
CA SER A 43 -16.87 3.41 1.76
C SER A 43 -16.81 3.72 0.25
N GLU A 44 -15.87 4.58 -0.17
CA GLU A 44 -15.58 4.78 -1.58
C GLU A 44 -14.86 3.53 -2.13
N PRO A 45 -15.32 2.94 -3.24
CA PRO A 45 -14.70 1.73 -3.79
C PRO A 45 -13.29 2.05 -4.25
N CYS A 46 -12.31 1.28 -3.74
CA CYS A 46 -10.89 1.49 -4.06
C CYS A 46 -10.67 1.50 -5.60
N PRO A 47 -9.93 2.49 -6.14
CA PRO A 47 -9.75 2.65 -7.58
C PRO A 47 -9.24 1.39 -8.29
N THR A 48 -9.54 1.26 -9.58
CA THR A 48 -9.02 0.13 -10.37
C THR A 48 -7.52 0.27 -10.54
N ILE A 49 -6.76 -0.71 -10.04
CA ILE A 49 -5.31 -0.80 -10.18
C ILE A 49 -4.98 -1.81 -11.26
N PHE A 50 -4.20 -1.41 -12.25
CA PHE A 50 -3.73 -2.32 -13.29
C PHE A 50 -2.46 -3.06 -12.88
N THR A 51 -2.16 -4.13 -13.59
CA THR A 51 -0.83 -4.78 -13.54
C THR A 51 -0.30 -5.03 -14.94
N VAL A 52 0.99 -4.83 -15.18
CA VAL A 52 1.63 -5.10 -16.47
C VAL A 52 2.96 -5.86 -16.29
N GLY A 53 3.28 -6.72 -17.26
CA GLY A 53 4.56 -7.40 -17.34
C GLY A 53 5.37 -6.84 -18.49
N HIS A 54 6.58 -6.33 -18.24
CA HIS A 54 7.39 -5.76 -19.33
C HIS A 54 7.89 -6.86 -20.28
N GLY A 55 8.18 -8.07 -19.77
CA GLY A 55 8.65 -9.18 -20.59
C GLY A 55 9.88 -8.79 -21.39
N THR A 56 9.86 -9.11 -22.68
CA THR A 56 10.82 -8.71 -23.71
C THR A 56 10.31 -7.59 -24.62
N ARG A 57 9.33 -6.77 -24.16
CA ARG A 57 8.76 -5.66 -24.94
C ARG A 57 9.80 -4.57 -25.21
N THR A 58 9.55 -3.75 -26.23
CA THR A 58 10.15 -2.41 -26.31
C THR A 58 9.45 -1.47 -25.33
N VAL A 59 10.06 -0.33 -24.98
CA VAL A 59 9.40 0.67 -24.12
C VAL A 59 8.17 1.23 -24.81
N ALA A 60 8.23 1.53 -26.11
CA ALA A 60 7.08 1.93 -26.92
C ALA A 60 5.91 0.90 -26.87
N ALA A 61 6.20 -0.40 -26.95
CA ALA A 61 5.17 -1.44 -26.84
C ALA A 61 4.59 -1.58 -25.42
N LEU A 62 5.36 -1.25 -24.37
CA LEU A 62 4.84 -1.12 -23.02
C LEU A 62 3.93 0.12 -22.91
N VAL A 63 4.39 1.28 -23.38
CA VAL A 63 3.64 2.54 -23.39
C VAL A 63 2.29 2.41 -24.09
N HIS A 64 2.24 1.76 -25.25
CA HIS A 64 0.98 1.53 -25.97
C HIS A 64 -0.04 0.74 -25.12
N VAL A 65 0.40 -0.30 -24.39
CA VAL A 65 -0.45 -1.08 -23.47
C VAL A 65 -0.93 -0.23 -22.28
N LEU A 66 -0.10 0.69 -21.78
CA LEU A 66 -0.45 1.60 -20.70
C LEU A 66 -1.49 2.65 -21.16
N GLN A 67 -1.26 3.26 -22.32
CA GLN A 67 -2.17 4.24 -22.92
C GLN A 67 -3.52 3.64 -23.29
N SER A 68 -3.57 2.41 -23.82
CA SER A 68 -4.85 1.72 -24.09
C SER A 68 -5.69 1.49 -22.82
N ALA A 69 -5.04 1.48 -21.66
CA ALA A 69 -5.67 1.36 -20.35
C ALA A 69 -5.79 2.71 -19.61
N GLY A 70 -5.50 3.85 -20.26
CA GLY A 70 -5.50 5.18 -19.64
C GLY A 70 -4.63 5.25 -18.38
N VAL A 71 -3.51 4.53 -18.36
CA VAL A 71 -2.55 4.55 -17.25
C VAL A 71 -1.60 5.71 -17.42
N ALA A 72 -1.51 6.55 -16.40
CA ALA A 72 -0.60 7.69 -16.32
C ALA A 72 0.46 7.55 -15.23
N LYS A 73 0.43 6.45 -14.45
CA LYS A 73 1.45 6.17 -13.42
C LYS A 73 1.84 4.70 -13.41
N LEU A 74 3.11 4.45 -13.69
CA LEU A 74 3.74 3.14 -13.73
C LEU A 74 4.54 2.92 -12.43
N VAL A 75 4.02 2.07 -11.56
CA VAL A 75 4.64 1.70 -10.28
C VAL A 75 5.47 0.44 -10.47
N ASP A 76 6.79 0.58 -10.53
CA ASP A 76 7.70 -0.55 -10.59
C ASP A 76 7.88 -1.20 -9.22
N ILE A 77 7.45 -2.46 -9.12
CA ILE A 77 7.51 -3.28 -7.90
C ILE A 77 8.65 -4.32 -7.95
N ARG A 78 9.63 -4.18 -8.86
CA ARG A 78 10.80 -5.08 -8.93
C ARG A 78 11.81 -4.71 -7.83
N SER A 79 12.17 -5.68 -6.98
CA SER A 79 13.16 -5.48 -5.91
C SER A 79 14.50 -4.93 -6.41
N PHE A 80 14.97 -5.42 -7.57
CA PHE A 80 16.14 -4.85 -8.25
C PHE A 80 15.74 -4.58 -9.71
N PRO A 81 15.41 -3.33 -10.06
CA PRO A 81 14.98 -2.93 -11.40
C PRO A 81 16.19 -2.72 -12.32
N ARG A 82 17.03 -3.76 -12.46
CA ARG A 82 18.23 -3.76 -13.31
C ARG A 82 18.37 -5.12 -14.01
N SER A 83 18.65 -5.11 -15.31
CA SER A 83 18.82 -6.30 -16.16
C SER A 83 19.83 -6.03 -17.27
N ARG A 84 20.65 -7.04 -17.60
CA ARG A 84 21.53 -7.01 -18.79
C ARG A 84 20.79 -7.39 -20.07
N ALA A 85 19.80 -8.28 -19.97
CA ALA A 85 19.01 -8.74 -21.11
C ALA A 85 17.87 -7.78 -21.49
N ASN A 86 17.45 -6.92 -20.57
CA ASN A 86 16.42 -5.92 -20.79
C ASN A 86 16.84 -4.55 -20.19
N PRO A 87 17.94 -3.95 -20.69
CA PRO A 87 18.49 -2.72 -20.13
C PRO A 87 17.57 -1.51 -20.32
N GLN A 88 16.70 -1.52 -21.35
CA GLN A 88 15.67 -0.49 -21.58
C GLN A 88 14.65 -0.39 -20.43
N PHE A 89 14.50 -1.46 -19.64
CA PHE A 89 13.69 -1.47 -18.43
C PHE A 89 14.51 -1.31 -17.14
N ASN A 90 15.77 -0.84 -17.19
CA ASN A 90 16.47 -0.43 -15.98
C ASN A 90 15.79 0.81 -15.38
N ARG A 91 15.78 0.96 -14.05
CA ARG A 91 15.18 2.14 -13.38
C ARG A 91 15.69 3.45 -13.96
N ASP A 92 17.01 3.60 -14.05
CA ASP A 92 17.68 4.81 -14.54
C ASP A 92 17.27 5.12 -16.00
N SER A 93 17.05 4.07 -16.81
CA SER A 93 16.60 4.19 -18.21
C SER A 93 15.11 4.54 -18.32
N LEU A 94 14.25 4.01 -17.44
CA LEU A 94 12.82 4.30 -17.44
C LEU A 94 12.50 5.68 -16.90
N VAL A 95 13.16 6.13 -15.84
CA VAL A 95 13.02 7.51 -15.31
C VAL A 95 13.32 8.55 -16.39
N CYS A 96 14.30 8.27 -17.27
CA CYS A 96 14.70 9.19 -18.34
C CYS A 96 14.02 8.91 -19.70
N SER A 97 13.19 7.86 -19.82
CA SER A 97 12.58 7.42 -21.09
C SER A 97 11.86 8.57 -21.79
N ALA A 98 12.11 8.73 -23.09
CA ALA A 98 11.40 9.70 -23.91
C ALA A 98 9.96 9.25 -24.18
N GLU A 99 9.73 7.93 -24.29
CA GLU A 99 8.44 7.32 -24.58
C GLU A 99 7.47 7.44 -23.40
N LEU A 100 7.92 7.20 -22.16
CA LEU A 100 7.11 7.42 -20.96
C LEU A 100 6.75 8.91 -20.79
N ARG A 101 7.72 9.81 -21.01
CA ARG A 101 7.47 11.27 -20.95
C ARG A 101 6.52 11.74 -22.03
N ALA A 102 6.70 11.33 -23.29
CA ALA A 102 5.80 11.68 -24.39
C ALA A 102 4.37 11.14 -24.20
N ALA A 103 4.22 10.04 -23.45
CA ALA A 103 2.93 9.48 -23.08
C ALA A 103 2.32 10.05 -21.79
N ASN A 104 2.98 11.01 -21.13
CA ASN A 104 2.63 11.52 -19.79
C ASN A 104 2.44 10.41 -18.75
N VAL A 105 3.34 9.42 -18.74
CA VAL A 105 3.36 8.33 -17.77
C VAL A 105 4.45 8.55 -16.73
N ASP A 106 4.05 8.92 -15.52
CA ASP A 106 4.93 9.00 -14.36
C ASP A 106 5.53 7.63 -14.00
N TYR A 107 6.81 7.60 -13.64
CA TYR A 107 7.46 6.41 -13.10
C TYR A 107 7.66 6.55 -11.58
N VAL A 108 7.22 5.56 -10.82
CA VAL A 108 7.44 5.43 -9.36
C VAL A 108 8.05 4.06 -9.08
N TRP A 109 8.98 3.94 -8.13
CA TRP A 109 9.57 2.65 -7.75
C TRP A 109 9.24 2.32 -6.29
N LEU A 110 8.41 1.29 -6.09
CA LEU A 110 8.05 0.73 -4.78
C LEU A 110 8.63 -0.68 -4.57
N GLY A 111 9.74 -0.99 -5.26
CA GLY A 111 10.38 -2.31 -5.19
C GLY A 111 10.99 -2.65 -3.83
N ASP A 112 11.22 -1.66 -2.95
CA ASP A 112 11.68 -1.92 -1.59
C ASP A 112 10.57 -2.57 -0.75
N ALA A 113 9.37 -1.97 -0.72
CA ALA A 113 8.20 -2.48 -0.01
C ALA A 113 7.45 -3.61 -0.74
N LEU A 114 7.25 -3.51 -2.06
CA LEU A 114 6.45 -4.46 -2.85
C LEU A 114 7.28 -5.48 -3.66
N GLY A 115 8.59 -5.56 -3.37
CA GLY A 115 9.54 -6.39 -4.08
C GLY A 115 9.40 -7.91 -3.88
N GLY A 116 9.18 -8.64 -4.97
CA GLY A 116 9.03 -10.11 -4.96
C GLY A 116 10.24 -10.93 -4.50
N ARG A 117 11.45 -10.36 -4.40
CA ARG A 117 12.64 -11.06 -3.87
C ARG A 117 12.79 -10.79 -2.37
N ARG A 118 12.66 -11.86 -1.58
CA ARG A 118 12.78 -11.88 -0.11
C ARG A 118 13.64 -13.06 0.35
N GLY A 119 14.38 -12.87 1.44
CA GLY A 119 15.20 -13.92 2.07
C GLY A 119 14.33 -15.01 2.70
N SER A 120 14.94 -16.12 3.13
CA SER A 120 14.22 -17.26 3.72
C SER A 120 13.59 -16.98 5.09
N VAL A 121 14.21 -16.13 5.89
CA VAL A 121 13.69 -15.71 7.20
C VAL A 121 12.61 -14.66 6.97
N GLN A 122 11.35 -15.08 7.02
CA GLN A 122 10.16 -14.23 6.95
C GLN A 122 9.13 -14.74 7.98
N PRO A 123 8.26 -13.88 8.52
CA PRO A 123 7.23 -14.33 9.46
C PRO A 123 6.21 -15.25 8.75
N ARG A 124 5.62 -16.19 9.49
CA ARG A 124 4.45 -16.99 9.06
C ARG A 124 4.64 -17.87 7.81
N VAL A 125 5.87 -18.08 7.33
CA VAL A 125 6.19 -18.85 6.10
C VAL A 125 5.56 -20.25 6.10
N GLU A 126 5.54 -20.89 7.27
CA GLU A 126 4.96 -22.21 7.53
C GLU A 126 3.44 -22.29 7.29
N GLN A 127 2.74 -21.16 7.31
CA GLN A 127 1.28 -21.10 7.12
C GLN A 127 0.88 -21.21 5.62
N HIS A 128 1.80 -20.96 4.69
CA HIS A 128 1.52 -20.92 3.25
C HIS A 128 1.79 -22.26 2.55
N THR A 129 1.19 -23.33 3.10
CA THR A 129 1.50 -24.74 2.78
C THR A 129 1.24 -25.16 1.33
N ALA A 130 0.29 -24.54 0.63
CA ALA A 130 -0.03 -24.91 -0.76
C ALA A 130 0.95 -24.31 -1.79
N ILE A 131 1.76 -23.33 -1.41
CA ILE A 131 2.76 -22.75 -2.31
C ILE A 131 4.00 -23.64 -2.33
N ARG A 132 4.23 -24.35 -3.43
CA ARG A 132 5.39 -25.25 -3.59
C ARG A 132 6.72 -24.52 -3.79
N VAL A 133 6.74 -23.35 -4.42
CA VAL A 133 7.96 -22.60 -4.73
C VAL A 133 8.41 -21.76 -3.53
N ALA A 134 9.62 -22.04 -3.01
CA ALA A 134 10.14 -21.39 -1.80
C ALA A 134 10.13 -19.86 -1.87
N ALA A 135 10.57 -19.26 -2.99
CA ALA A 135 10.57 -17.80 -3.16
C ALA A 135 9.17 -17.17 -3.02
N PHE A 136 8.11 -17.86 -3.47
CA PHE A 136 6.73 -17.40 -3.31
C PHE A 136 6.25 -17.58 -1.86
N ARG A 137 6.67 -18.64 -1.14
CA ARG A 137 6.38 -18.77 0.31
C ARG A 137 7.06 -17.69 1.14
N HIS A 138 8.31 -17.35 0.82
CA HIS A 138 9.02 -16.25 1.48
C HIS A 138 8.30 -14.92 1.24
N PHE A 139 7.88 -14.65 -0.01
CA PHE A 139 7.09 -13.46 -0.30
C PHE A 139 5.73 -13.47 0.43
N ALA A 140 5.04 -14.61 0.49
CA ALA A 140 3.79 -14.76 1.25
C ALA A 140 3.95 -14.38 2.72
N GLY A 141 4.98 -14.90 3.39
CA GLY A 141 5.28 -14.56 4.78
C GLY A 141 5.57 -13.07 4.96
N TYR A 142 6.40 -12.52 4.08
CA TYR A 142 6.73 -11.09 4.04
C TYR A 142 5.50 -10.18 3.88
N MET A 143 4.41 -10.65 3.26
CA MET A 143 3.16 -9.88 3.12
C MET A 143 2.44 -9.61 4.46
N SER A 144 2.89 -10.22 5.56
CA SER A 144 2.45 -9.91 6.93
C SER A 144 3.34 -8.91 7.69
N THR A 145 4.33 -8.31 7.02
CA THR A 145 5.18 -7.26 7.60
C THR A 145 4.57 -5.87 7.44
N LEU A 146 4.87 -4.96 8.39
CA LEU A 146 4.45 -3.56 8.33
C LEU A 146 4.91 -2.88 7.03
N ALA A 147 6.16 -3.10 6.62
CA ALA A 147 6.72 -2.53 5.39
C ALA A 147 5.92 -2.91 4.13
N PHE A 148 5.45 -4.17 4.03
CA PHE A 148 4.57 -4.56 2.92
C PHE A 148 3.19 -3.87 3.00
N LEU A 149 2.59 -3.83 4.19
CA LEU A 149 1.27 -3.21 4.40
C LEU A 149 1.31 -1.70 4.14
N GLU A 150 2.42 -1.04 4.47
CA GLU A 150 2.72 0.36 4.14
C GLU A 150 2.86 0.56 2.63
N GLY A 151 3.62 -0.28 1.93
CA GLY A 151 3.72 -0.22 0.47
C GLY A 151 2.39 -0.46 -0.26
N VAL A 152 1.51 -1.29 0.29
CA VAL A 152 0.13 -1.46 -0.22
C VAL A 152 -0.72 -0.22 0.05
N ARG A 153 -0.57 0.43 1.20
CA ARG A 153 -1.25 1.69 1.53
C ARG A 153 -0.78 2.83 0.60
N GLU A 154 0.52 2.94 0.37
CA GLU A 154 1.12 3.92 -0.54
C GLU A 154 0.63 3.70 -1.99
N LEU A 155 0.65 2.46 -2.49
CA LEU A 155 0.11 2.12 -3.80
C LEU A 155 -1.38 2.49 -3.94
N ARG A 156 -2.17 2.30 -2.88
CA ARG A 156 -3.58 2.71 -2.84
C ARG A 156 -3.72 4.24 -2.85
N SER A 157 -2.96 4.97 -2.03
CA SER A 157 -2.93 6.45 -2.03
C SER A 157 -2.61 7.00 -3.41
N LEU A 158 -1.58 6.46 -4.08
CA LEU A 158 -1.21 6.84 -5.45
C LEU A 158 -2.35 6.61 -6.45
N ALA A 159 -3.20 5.60 -6.25
CA ALA A 159 -4.35 5.32 -7.10
C ALA A 159 -5.55 6.23 -6.79
N GLU A 160 -5.79 6.54 -5.52
CA GLU A 160 -6.82 7.48 -5.05
C GLU A 160 -6.49 8.91 -5.51
N GLU A 161 -5.28 9.41 -5.22
CA GLU A 161 -4.80 10.71 -5.68
C GLU A 161 -4.84 10.86 -7.22
N SER A 162 -4.51 9.80 -7.96
CA SER A 162 -4.56 9.82 -9.43
C SER A 162 -6.00 9.84 -9.96
N ARG A 163 -6.95 9.16 -9.30
CA ARG A 163 -8.39 9.24 -9.59
C ARG A 163 -8.91 10.65 -9.30
N ASP A 164 -8.67 11.14 -8.09
CA ASP A 164 -9.30 12.34 -7.56
C ASP A 164 -8.82 13.62 -8.26
N ARG A 165 -7.57 13.62 -8.78
CA ARG A 165 -7.05 14.70 -9.63
C ARG A 165 -7.45 14.56 -11.10
N GLY A 166 -8.09 13.47 -11.51
CA GLY A 166 -8.37 13.16 -12.92
C GLY A 166 -7.13 12.80 -13.74
N ASN A 167 -6.00 12.54 -13.10
CA ASN A 167 -4.69 12.35 -13.75
C ASN A 167 -4.54 11.01 -14.47
N GLY A 168 -5.54 10.11 -14.41
CA GLY A 168 -5.52 8.80 -15.05
C GLY A 168 -5.37 7.66 -14.04
N ARG A 169 -5.03 6.46 -14.54
CA ARG A 169 -5.00 5.22 -13.74
C ARG A 169 -3.57 4.78 -13.41
N VAL A 170 -3.43 3.89 -12.42
CA VAL A 170 -2.14 3.36 -11.92
C VAL A 170 -1.94 1.92 -12.38
N ALA A 171 -0.73 1.54 -12.77
CA ALA A 171 -0.35 0.14 -13.03
C ALA A 171 0.91 -0.30 -12.28
N ILE A 172 0.87 -1.47 -11.63
CA ILE A 172 2.08 -2.11 -11.07
C ILE A 172 2.83 -2.93 -12.13
N MET A 173 4.15 -2.79 -12.20
CA MET A 173 5.01 -3.45 -13.21
C MET A 173 5.97 -4.49 -12.62
N CYS A 174 6.10 -5.63 -13.30
CA CYS A 174 7.15 -6.63 -13.06
C CYS A 174 7.79 -7.09 -14.38
N SER A 175 8.86 -7.87 -14.31
CA SER A 175 9.58 -8.40 -15.49
C SER A 175 8.89 -9.56 -16.18
N GLU A 176 8.32 -10.50 -15.44
CA GLU A 176 7.55 -11.60 -16.03
C GLU A 176 6.33 -11.04 -16.78
N THR A 177 6.08 -11.52 -18.00
CA THR A 177 4.94 -11.15 -18.83
C THR A 177 3.62 -11.53 -18.16
N VAL A 178 3.49 -12.78 -17.72
CA VAL A 178 2.21 -13.32 -17.21
C VAL A 178 2.10 -13.17 -15.69
N TRP A 179 1.05 -12.47 -15.24
CA TRP A 179 0.89 -12.11 -13.82
C TRP A 179 0.89 -13.32 -12.88
N TRP A 180 0.32 -14.45 -13.31
CA TRP A 180 0.20 -15.67 -12.50
C TRP A 180 1.51 -16.41 -12.23
N ARG A 181 2.62 -16.04 -12.90
CA ARG A 181 3.97 -16.61 -12.67
C ARG A 181 4.91 -15.68 -11.89
N CYS A 182 4.39 -14.60 -11.29
CA CYS A 182 5.20 -13.65 -10.52
C CYS A 182 4.45 -13.09 -9.30
N HIS A 183 5.16 -12.33 -8.46
CA HIS A 183 4.63 -11.75 -7.22
C HIS A 183 3.48 -10.74 -7.44
N ARG A 184 3.28 -10.23 -8.66
CA ARG A 184 2.09 -9.44 -9.02
C ARG A 184 0.78 -10.15 -8.69
N ARG A 185 0.73 -11.48 -8.79
CA ARG A 185 -0.42 -12.29 -8.38
C ARG A 185 -0.81 -12.02 -6.92
N MET A 186 0.18 -12.07 -6.04
CA MET A 186 -0.03 -12.05 -4.59
C MET A 186 -0.31 -10.63 -4.08
N ILE A 187 0.26 -9.61 -4.73
CA ILE A 187 -0.14 -8.21 -4.50
C ILE A 187 -1.57 -7.98 -5.00
N ALA A 188 -1.95 -8.52 -6.16
CA ALA A 188 -3.31 -8.43 -6.67
C ALA A 188 -4.32 -9.15 -5.75
N ASP A 189 -3.96 -10.31 -5.18
CA ASP A 189 -4.77 -11.00 -4.17
C ASP A 189 -5.06 -10.07 -2.97
N VAL A 190 -4.03 -9.40 -2.42
CA VAL A 190 -4.17 -8.44 -1.30
C VAL A 190 -5.04 -7.25 -1.66
N LEU A 191 -4.83 -6.66 -2.85
CA LEU A 191 -5.61 -5.51 -3.31
C LEU A 191 -7.10 -5.85 -3.45
N VAL A 192 -7.43 -7.03 -4.00
CA VAL A 192 -8.82 -7.50 -4.10
C VAL A 192 -9.43 -7.77 -2.73
N VAL A 193 -8.69 -8.37 -1.79
CA VAL A 193 -9.16 -8.52 -0.39
C VAL A 193 -9.40 -7.16 0.29
N LYS A 194 -8.63 -6.13 -0.07
CA LYS A 194 -8.82 -4.74 0.39
C LYS A 194 -9.86 -3.93 -0.42
N GLY A 195 -10.67 -4.60 -1.25
CA GLY A 195 -11.79 -3.99 -1.97
C GLY A 195 -11.41 -3.27 -3.27
N CYS A 196 -10.16 -3.36 -3.73
CA CYS A 196 -9.72 -2.76 -4.99
C CYS A 196 -10.02 -3.68 -6.17
N LYS A 197 -10.54 -3.12 -7.27
CA LYS A 197 -10.58 -3.86 -8.54
C LYS A 197 -9.17 -3.95 -9.11
N VAL A 198 -8.73 -5.14 -9.53
CA VAL A 198 -7.43 -5.33 -10.19
C VAL A 198 -7.62 -5.94 -11.58
N GLU A 199 -6.94 -5.37 -12.58
CA GLU A 199 -6.98 -5.84 -13.97
C GLU A 199 -5.57 -6.04 -14.54
N HIS A 200 -5.36 -7.10 -15.31
CA HIS A 200 -4.06 -7.46 -15.87
C HIS A 200 -3.97 -7.13 -17.35
N LEU A 201 -2.97 -6.31 -17.71
CA LEU A 201 -2.75 -5.80 -19.05
C LEU A 201 -1.78 -6.67 -19.86
N GLY A 202 -1.91 -6.62 -21.19
CA GLY A 202 -0.92 -7.15 -22.14
C GLY A 202 -0.84 -8.69 -22.18
N ILE A 203 -1.92 -9.39 -21.86
CA ILE A 203 -2.01 -10.86 -21.91
C ILE A 203 -2.77 -11.26 -23.19
N ARG A 204 -2.05 -11.75 -24.22
CA ARG A 204 -2.59 -12.32 -25.48
C ARG A 204 -3.34 -11.36 -26.43
N GLY A 205 -3.02 -10.07 -26.44
CA GLY A 205 -3.56 -9.12 -27.43
C GLY A 205 -5.04 -8.74 -27.25
N GLY A 206 -5.74 -9.34 -26.28
CA GLY A 206 -7.06 -8.90 -25.83
C GLY A 206 -6.99 -7.79 -24.79
N GLY A 207 -8.17 -7.35 -24.34
CA GLY A 207 -8.33 -6.34 -23.30
C GLY A 207 -7.89 -6.78 -21.89
N PRO A 208 -8.06 -5.90 -20.88
CA PRO A 208 -7.67 -6.20 -19.51
C PRO A 208 -8.37 -7.42 -18.93
N VAL A 209 -7.62 -8.29 -18.24
CA VAL A 209 -8.18 -9.49 -17.60
C VAL A 209 -8.38 -9.22 -16.11
N ASN A 210 -9.63 -9.25 -15.63
CA ASN A 210 -9.94 -9.12 -14.20
C ASN A 210 -9.15 -10.15 -13.36
N HIS A 211 -8.53 -9.68 -12.29
CA HIS A 211 -7.96 -10.54 -11.27
C HIS A 211 -9.07 -11.29 -10.55
N ARG A 212 -8.82 -12.56 -10.23
CA ARG A 212 -9.61 -13.34 -9.27
C ARG A 212 -8.64 -13.83 -8.21
N LEU A 213 -9.06 -13.71 -6.95
CA LEU A 213 -8.31 -14.23 -5.81
C LEU A 213 -7.86 -15.66 -6.09
N TRP A 214 -6.58 -15.94 -5.84
CA TRP A 214 -5.99 -17.25 -6.07
C TRP A 214 -6.79 -18.33 -5.31
N ASP A 215 -7.22 -19.39 -5.99
CA ASP A 215 -7.97 -20.54 -5.45
C ASP A 215 -7.36 -21.24 -4.22
N ILE A 216 -6.06 -21.06 -3.96
CA ILE A 216 -5.39 -21.56 -2.74
C ILE A 216 -5.36 -20.54 -1.59
N ALA A 217 -5.78 -19.30 -1.83
CA ALA A 217 -5.71 -18.17 -0.91
C ALA A 217 -7.01 -18.03 -0.09
N ARG A 218 -6.86 -17.69 1.19
CA ARG A 218 -7.95 -17.30 2.09
C ARG A 218 -7.50 -16.17 3.00
N VAL A 219 -8.44 -15.39 3.52
CA VAL A 219 -8.17 -14.49 4.64
C VAL A 219 -8.03 -15.35 5.91
N GLY A 220 -7.01 -15.05 6.71
CA GLY A 220 -6.77 -15.60 8.04
C GLY A 220 -7.48 -14.80 9.13
N ASP A 221 -7.51 -15.33 10.35
CA ASP A 221 -8.24 -14.72 11.46
C ASP A 221 -7.59 -13.40 11.94
N ASP A 222 -6.31 -13.19 11.59
CA ASP A 222 -5.55 -11.95 11.77
C ASP A 222 -5.69 -10.97 10.57
N GLY A 223 -6.62 -11.23 9.65
CA GLY A 223 -6.86 -10.41 8.45
C GLY A 223 -5.83 -10.55 7.33
N HIS A 224 -4.81 -11.40 7.48
CA HIS A 224 -3.75 -11.57 6.49
C HIS A 224 -4.09 -12.68 5.48
N LEU A 225 -3.49 -12.64 4.29
CA LEU A 225 -3.68 -13.70 3.29
C LEU A 225 -2.83 -14.92 3.60
N VAL A 226 -3.48 -16.08 3.69
CA VAL A 226 -2.85 -17.39 3.92
C VAL A 226 -3.13 -18.30 2.73
N TYR A 227 -2.10 -19.03 2.27
CA TYR A 227 -2.15 -19.82 1.03
C TYR A 227 -2.08 -21.32 1.35
N VAL A 228 -3.20 -21.91 1.75
CA VAL A 228 -3.32 -23.30 2.25
C VAL A 228 -3.97 -24.28 1.26
N GLY A 229 -4.45 -23.80 0.12
CA GLY A 229 -5.20 -24.62 -0.82
C GLY A 229 -6.69 -24.64 -0.51
N CYS A 230 -7.49 -25.04 -1.49
CA CYS A 230 -8.87 -25.37 -1.20
C CYS A 230 -8.88 -26.59 -0.25
N ARG A 231 -9.46 -26.44 0.96
CA ARG A 231 -9.85 -27.63 1.73
C ARG A 231 -10.88 -28.36 0.88
N VAL A 232 -10.47 -29.48 0.27
CA VAL A 232 -11.44 -30.51 -0.09
C VAL A 232 -12.09 -30.90 1.23
N ARG A 233 -13.29 -30.37 1.49
CA ARG A 233 -14.17 -30.92 2.49
C ARG A 233 -14.52 -32.30 1.97
N THR A 234 -13.85 -33.33 2.48
CA THR A 234 -14.44 -34.67 2.51
C THR A 234 -15.83 -34.48 3.11
N ALA A 235 -16.86 -34.78 2.31
CA ALA A 235 -18.23 -34.72 2.80
C ALA A 235 -18.35 -35.58 4.07
N PRO A 236 -19.21 -35.22 5.03
CA PRO A 236 -19.54 -36.16 6.10
C PRO A 236 -20.05 -37.45 5.47
N GLU A 237 -19.71 -38.59 6.06
CA GLU A 237 -20.21 -39.89 5.60
C GLU A 237 -21.73 -39.85 5.52
N CYS A 238 -22.24 -40.04 4.31
CA CYS A 238 -23.67 -40.19 4.09
C CYS A 238 -24.06 -41.58 4.59
N ASP A 239 -24.90 -41.56 5.61
CA ASP A 239 -25.56 -42.68 6.27
C ASP A 239 -25.73 -43.92 5.38
N ARG A 240 -25.12 -45.03 5.80
CA ARG A 240 -25.50 -46.37 5.37
C ARG A 240 -25.72 -47.28 6.57
N ARG A 241 -26.82 -47.00 7.29
CA ARG A 241 -27.63 -48.07 7.87
C ARG A 241 -28.33 -48.86 6.76
N ALA A 242 -27.90 -50.10 6.56
CA ALA A 242 -28.68 -51.21 6.03
C ALA A 242 -28.14 -52.49 6.68
#